data_AF-A0A0P7JMH5-F1
#
_entry.id   AF-A0A0P7JMH5-F1
#
_cell.length_a   1.000
_cell.length_b   1.000
_cell.length_c   1.000
_cell.angle_alpha   90.00
_cell.angle_beta   90.00
_cell.angle_gamma   90.00
#
_symmetry.space_group_name_H-M   'P 1'
#
loop_
_entity.id
_entity.type
_entity.pdbx_description
1 polymer ?
#
loop_
_entity_poly.entity_id
_entity_poly.type
_entity_poly.pdbx_seq_one_letter_code
_entity_poly.pdbx_strand_id
1 'polypeptide(L)'
;MAARSTSPDRVPRDLSLEQIDGQRWPVPCCASYLVATTTALRQKPIGQFTVEDLRIMIAQDIGAEILRPIALETLRDNPMAEGDYYPGDLLEAALKRWPEDQELREIAARQACTDA
;
A
#
# COMPACT_ATOMS: atom_id res chain seq x y z
N MET A 1 -6.41 -15.07 -29.01
CA MET A 1 -5.33 -14.59 -28.12
C MET A 1 -5.54 -13.10 -27.92
N ALA A 2 -6.17 -12.70 -26.82
CA ALA A 2 -6.49 -11.29 -26.59
C ALA A 2 -5.22 -10.52 -26.21
N ALA A 3 -4.90 -9.50 -27.01
CA ALA A 3 -3.88 -8.52 -26.70
C ALA A 3 -4.24 -7.88 -25.35
N ARG A 4 -3.39 -8.07 -24.34
CA ARG A 4 -3.50 -7.32 -23.10
C ARG A 4 -3.15 -5.88 -23.43
N SER A 5 -4.14 -5.02 -23.45
CA SER A 5 -3.97 -3.57 -23.43
C SER A 5 -3.36 -3.19 -22.07
N THR A 6 -2.06 -3.39 -21.90
CA THR A 6 -1.33 -2.88 -20.74
C THR A 6 -1.03 -1.42 -21.01
N SER A 7 -1.94 -0.54 -20.59
CA SER A 7 -1.59 0.84 -20.31
C SER A 7 -0.41 0.82 -19.32
N PRO A 8 0.70 1.53 -19.60
CA PRO A 8 1.91 1.48 -18.77
C PRO A 8 1.70 1.98 -17.32
N ASP A 9 0.55 2.62 -17.03
CA ASP A 9 0.23 3.21 -15.73
C ASP A 9 -0.60 2.30 -14.81
N ARG A 10 -0.99 1.09 -15.25
CA ARG A 10 -1.85 0.20 -14.45
C ARG A 10 -1.01 -0.72 -13.56
N VAL A 11 -1.12 -0.55 -12.24
CA VAL A 11 -0.53 -1.50 -11.28
C VAL A 11 -1.15 -2.88 -11.44
N PRO A 12 -0.34 -3.95 -11.60
CA PRO A 12 -0.85 -5.31 -11.76
C PRO A 12 -1.41 -5.80 -10.42
N ARG A 13 -2.73 -6.00 -10.36
CA ARG A 13 -3.46 -6.42 -9.16
C ARG A 13 -3.46 -7.95 -8.98
N ASP A 14 -3.26 -8.69 -10.06
CA ASP A 14 -3.17 -10.14 -10.08
C ASP A 14 -1.77 -10.66 -9.71
N LEU A 15 -0.77 -9.78 -9.68
CA LEU A 15 0.60 -10.13 -9.33
C LEU A 15 0.94 -9.75 -7.89
N SER A 16 1.86 -10.50 -7.29
CA SER A 16 2.50 -10.15 -6.02
C SER A 16 3.73 -9.26 -6.25
N LEU A 17 4.22 -8.61 -5.19
CA LEU A 17 5.46 -7.83 -5.27
C LEU A 17 6.67 -8.68 -5.68
N GLU A 18 6.79 -9.91 -5.14
CA GLU A 18 7.84 -10.86 -5.55
C GLU A 18 7.78 -11.19 -7.05
N GLN A 19 6.58 -11.27 -7.64
CA GLN A 19 6.46 -11.54 -9.07
C GLN A 19 6.82 -10.32 -9.93
N ILE A 20 6.61 -9.11 -9.41
CA ILE A 20 6.89 -7.85 -10.11
C ILE A 20 8.40 -7.55 -10.10
N ASP A 21 9.04 -7.66 -8.94
CA ASP A 21 10.48 -7.37 -8.80
C ASP A 21 11.38 -8.60 -9.05
N GLY A 22 10.80 -9.80 -9.10
CA GLY A 22 11.53 -11.06 -9.31
C GLY A 22 12.39 -11.48 -8.11
N GLN A 23 12.25 -10.83 -6.95
CA GLN A 23 13.09 -11.04 -5.79
C GLN A 23 12.37 -11.88 -4.73
N ARG A 24 12.83 -13.12 -4.57
CA ARG A 24 12.37 -14.02 -3.52
C ARG A 24 13.02 -13.70 -2.18
N TRP A 25 12.19 -13.59 -1.15
CA TRP A 25 12.64 -13.38 0.24
C TRP A 25 12.42 -14.66 1.04
N PRO A 26 13.49 -15.38 1.46
CA PRO A 26 13.34 -16.55 2.30
C PRO A 26 12.91 -16.13 3.71
N VAL A 27 11.94 -16.83 4.31
CA VAL A 27 11.54 -16.59 5.70
C VAL A 27 12.60 -17.17 6.65
N PRO A 28 13.26 -16.37 7.50
CA PRO A 28 14.18 -16.88 8.52
C PRO A 28 13.45 -17.75 9.55
N CYS A 29 14.10 -18.80 10.06
CA CYS A 29 13.52 -19.69 11.08
C CYS A 29 13.17 -18.98 12.40
N CYS A 30 13.78 -17.83 12.67
CA CYS A 30 13.57 -16.98 13.84
C CYS A 30 13.06 -15.57 13.46
N ALA A 31 12.27 -15.48 12.37
CA ALA A 31 11.69 -14.21 11.93
C ALA A 31 10.84 -13.56 13.03
N SER A 32 10.98 -12.25 13.22
CA SER A 32 10.01 -11.48 13.99
C SER A 32 8.65 -11.51 13.29
N TYR A 33 7.58 -11.21 14.02
CA TYR A 33 6.24 -11.11 13.45
C TYR A 33 6.20 -10.19 12.21
N LEU A 34 6.87 -9.05 12.27
CA LEU A 34 6.94 -8.08 11.17
C LEU A 34 7.65 -8.63 9.93
N VAL A 35 8.77 -9.35 10.12
CA VAL A 35 9.50 -9.99 9.01
C VAL A 35 8.67 -11.10 8.38
N ALA A 36 8.02 -11.93 9.20
CA ALA A 36 7.13 -12.99 8.70
C ALA A 36 5.94 -12.40 7.93
N THR A 37 5.32 -11.35 8.46
CA THR A 37 4.16 -10.67 7.84
C THR A 37 4.54 -10.05 6.51
N THR A 38 5.57 -9.20 6.46
CA THR A 38 6.00 -8.55 5.22
C THR A 38 6.46 -9.54 4.15
N THR A 39 7.12 -10.63 4.56
CA THR A 39 7.53 -11.70 3.62
C THR A 39 6.31 -12.43 3.04
N ALA A 40 5.29 -12.71 3.86
CA ALA A 40 4.04 -13.29 3.38
C ALA A 40 3.28 -12.34 2.44
N LEU A 41 3.23 -11.05 2.77
CA LEU A 41 2.58 -10.03 1.94
C LEU A 41 3.26 -9.84 0.58
N ARG A 42 4.59 -10.00 0.48
CA ARG A 42 5.29 -9.98 -0.82
C ARG A 42 4.87 -11.09 -1.78
N GLN A 43 4.33 -12.20 -1.27
CA GLN A 43 3.81 -13.32 -2.06
C GLN A 43 2.31 -13.23 -2.34
N LYS A 44 1.60 -12.33 -1.64
CA LYS A 44 0.17 -12.10 -1.82
C LYS A 44 -0.06 -11.23 -3.06
N PRO A 45 -1.07 -11.53 -3.91
CA PRO A 45 -1.46 -10.64 -5.00
C PRO A 45 -1.86 -9.27 -4.47
N ILE A 46 -1.36 -8.22 -5.10
CA ILE A 46 -1.55 -6.84 -4.63
C ILE A 46 -3.04 -6.46 -4.55
N GLY A 47 -3.86 -6.96 -5.47
CA GLY A 47 -5.30 -6.72 -5.47
C GLY A 47 -6.06 -7.33 -4.30
N GLN A 48 -5.41 -8.16 -3.49
CA GLN A 48 -6.00 -8.76 -2.28
C GLN A 48 -5.54 -8.07 -0.99
N PHE A 49 -4.73 -7.02 -1.10
CA PHE A 49 -4.25 -6.30 0.08
C PHE A 49 -5.41 -5.63 0.80
N THR A 50 -5.43 -5.77 2.12
CA THR A 50 -6.29 -4.99 3.00
C THR A 50 -5.71 -3.59 3.22
N VAL A 51 -6.45 -2.71 3.87
CA VAL A 51 -5.95 -1.40 4.30
C VAL A 51 -4.74 -1.58 5.24
N GLU A 52 -4.82 -2.54 6.16
CA GLU A 52 -3.72 -2.88 7.07
C GLU A 52 -2.50 -3.41 6.31
N ASP A 53 -2.68 -4.28 5.32
CA ASP A 53 -1.58 -4.78 4.49
C ASP A 53 -0.85 -3.63 3.78
N LEU A 54 -1.62 -2.70 3.19
CA LEU A 54 -1.07 -1.50 2.55
C LEU A 54 -0.31 -0.63 3.56
N ARG A 55 -0.90 -0.37 4.73
CA ARG A 55 -0.32 0.45 5.79
C ARG A 55 1.00 -0.14 6.29
N ILE A 56 1.05 -1.45 6.58
CA ILE A 56 2.27 -2.15 6.98
C ILE A 56 3.35 -2.00 5.91
N MET A 57 3.02 -2.32 4.66
CA MET A 57 4.02 -2.35 3.58
C MET A 57 4.57 -0.97 3.25
N ILE A 58 3.73 0.07 3.27
CA ILE A 58 4.15 1.47 3.09
C ILE A 58 5.01 1.93 4.26
N ALA A 59 4.61 1.63 5.51
CA ALA A 59 5.38 2.00 6.69
C ALA A 59 6.77 1.34 6.75
N GLN A 60 6.92 0.16 6.15
CA GLN A 60 8.20 -0.55 6.03
C GLN A 60 8.99 -0.22 4.75
N ASP A 61 8.46 0.67 3.90
CA ASP A 61 9.02 1.00 2.59
C ASP A 61 9.23 -0.22 1.65
N ILE A 62 8.31 -1.18 1.69
CA ILE A 62 8.38 -2.39 0.88
C ILE A 62 7.42 -2.28 -0.29
N GLY A 63 7.98 -2.13 -1.50
CA GLY A 63 7.19 -1.96 -2.72
C GLY A 63 6.36 -0.68 -2.72
N ALA A 64 6.74 0.33 -1.92
CA ALA A 64 5.95 1.53 -1.68
C ALA A 64 5.57 2.23 -3.00
N GLU A 65 6.50 2.38 -3.95
CA GLU A 65 6.22 3.04 -5.24
C GLU A 65 5.18 2.28 -6.10
N ILE A 66 5.16 0.95 -6.00
CA ILE A 66 4.15 0.11 -6.67
C ILE A 66 2.79 0.23 -5.95
N LEU A 67 2.81 0.31 -4.63
CA LEU A 67 1.60 0.38 -3.79
C LEU A 67 1.00 1.79 -3.71
N ARG A 68 1.79 2.85 -3.97
CA ARG A 68 1.36 4.26 -3.93
C ARG A 68 0.05 4.52 -4.66
N PRO A 69 -0.11 4.18 -5.96
CA PRO A 69 -1.37 4.42 -6.67
C PRO A 69 -2.57 3.70 -6.07
N ILE A 70 -2.38 2.54 -5.41
CA ILE A 70 -3.46 1.79 -4.76
C ILE A 70 -3.83 2.41 -3.42
N ALA A 71 -2.83 2.86 -2.65
CA ALA A 71 -3.07 3.63 -1.44
C ALA A 71 -3.82 4.93 -1.77
N LEU A 72 -3.41 5.64 -2.83
CA LEU A 72 -4.12 6.84 -3.31
C LEU A 72 -5.56 6.54 -3.72
N GLU A 73 -5.81 5.45 -4.46
CA GLU A 73 -7.18 5.02 -4.79
C GLU A 73 -8.02 4.79 -3.53
N THR A 74 -7.47 4.03 -2.57
CA THR A 74 -8.13 3.75 -1.29
C THR A 74 -8.43 5.03 -0.51
N LEU A 75 -7.48 5.95 -0.45
CA LEU A 75 -7.58 7.21 0.29
C LEU A 75 -8.46 8.26 -0.39
N ARG A 76 -8.61 8.20 -1.73
CA ARG A 76 -9.60 9.03 -2.46
C ARG A 76 -11.02 8.61 -2.13
N ASP A 77 -11.26 7.30 -2.02
CA ASP A 77 -12.57 6.74 -1.71
C ASP A 77 -12.93 6.94 -0.22
N ASN A 78 -11.98 6.63 0.67
CA ASN A 78 -12.14 6.83 2.11
C ASN A 78 -10.82 7.34 2.72
N PRO A 79 -10.70 8.66 2.97
CA PRO A 79 -9.53 9.21 3.65
C PRO A 79 -9.32 8.70 5.09
N MET A 80 -10.40 8.22 5.73
CA MET A 80 -10.39 7.59 7.06
C MET A 80 -10.26 6.06 6.97
N ALA A 81 -9.75 5.53 5.85
CA ALA A 81 -9.44 4.11 5.74
C ALA A 81 -8.58 3.67 6.94
N GLU A 82 -9.06 2.65 7.63
CA GLU A 82 -8.51 2.14 8.89
C GLU A 82 -7.88 0.77 8.66
N GLY A 83 -6.62 0.63 9.08
CA GLY A 83 -5.96 -0.65 9.31
C GLY A 83 -6.31 -1.21 10.68
N ASP A 84 -5.31 -1.67 11.42
CA ASP A 84 -5.51 -2.24 12.76
C ASP A 84 -5.24 -1.23 13.90
N TYR A 85 -4.91 0.04 13.60
CA TYR A 85 -4.55 1.03 14.63
C TYR A 85 -5.66 2.03 14.93
N TYR A 86 -6.04 2.86 13.97
CA TYR A 86 -7.07 3.91 14.11
C TYR A 86 -7.54 4.44 12.75
N PRO A 87 -8.72 5.08 12.67
CA PRO A 87 -9.20 5.72 11.45
C PRO A 87 -8.19 6.70 10.85
N GLY A 88 -7.85 6.51 9.57
CA GLY A 88 -6.89 7.35 8.86
C GLY A 88 -5.41 6.97 9.08
N ASP A 89 -5.12 5.86 9.75
CA ASP A 89 -3.75 5.37 9.94
C ASP A 89 -3.01 5.09 8.63
N LEU A 90 -3.72 4.69 7.57
CA LEU A 90 -3.17 4.56 6.21
C LEU A 90 -2.72 5.92 5.66
N LEU A 91 -3.53 6.96 5.83
CA LEU A 91 -3.21 8.31 5.37
C LEU A 91 -1.97 8.84 6.09
N GLU A 92 -1.88 8.62 7.40
CA GLU A 92 -0.71 9.03 8.17
C GLU A 92 0.55 8.28 7.73
N ALA A 93 0.47 6.96 7.52
CA ALA A 93 1.58 6.17 7.01
C ALA A 93 2.04 6.66 5.62
N ALA A 94 1.08 6.96 4.73
CA ALA A 94 1.35 7.48 3.39
C ALA A 94 2.00 8.87 3.43
N LEU A 95 1.51 9.80 4.25
CA LEU A 95 2.10 11.14 4.42
C LEU A 95 3.52 11.09 5.01
N LYS A 96 3.77 10.17 5.96
CA LYS A 96 5.13 9.94 6.48
C LYS A 96 6.07 9.45 5.39
N ARG A 97 5.58 8.59 4.49
CA ARG A 97 6.38 8.02 3.40
C ARG A 97 6.60 8.98 2.23
N TRP A 98 5.60 9.78 1.89
CA TRP A 98 5.63 10.76 0.80
C TRP A 98 5.20 12.14 1.32
N PRO A 99 6.05 12.81 2.11
CA PRO A 99 5.68 14.07 2.76
C PRO A 99 5.37 15.17 1.75
N GLU A 100 6.00 15.16 0.57
CA GLU A 100 5.82 16.17 -0.49
C GLU A 100 4.72 15.80 -1.51
N ASP A 101 3.98 14.72 -1.28
CA ASP A 101 2.88 14.33 -2.16
C ASP A 101 1.70 15.29 -2.01
N GLN A 102 1.50 16.12 -3.03
CA GLN A 102 0.45 17.13 -3.03
C GLN A 102 -0.94 16.50 -2.90
N GLU A 103 -1.17 15.34 -3.51
CA GLU A 103 -2.49 14.71 -3.49
C GLU A 103 -2.83 14.16 -2.11
N LEU A 104 -1.87 13.51 -1.44
CA LEU A 104 -2.05 13.08 -0.05
C LEU A 104 -2.30 14.27 0.89
N ARG A 105 -1.59 15.38 0.68
CA ARG A 105 -1.81 16.63 1.43
C ARG A 105 -3.21 17.20 1.21
N GLU A 106 -3.71 17.18 -0.02
CA GLU A 106 -5.08 17.62 -0.33
C GLU A 106 -6.14 16.71 0.31
N ILE A 107 -5.94 15.39 0.29
CA ILE A 107 -6.82 14.44 0.96
C ILE A 107 -6.86 14.72 2.47
N ALA A 108 -5.70 14.93 3.10
CA ALA A 108 -5.61 15.28 4.51
C ALA A 108 -6.28 16.62 4.85
N ALA A 109 -6.11 17.63 4.01
CA ALA A 109 -6.75 18.93 4.21
C ALA A 109 -8.29 18.85 4.15
N ARG A 110 -8.86 17.96 3.32
CA ARG A 110 -10.32 17.74 3.26
C ARG A 110 -10.86 17.10 4.54
N GLN A 111 -10.07 16.27 5.22
CA GLN A 111 -10.46 15.67 6.50
C GLN A 111 -10.57 16.68 7.62
N ALA A 112 -9.55 17.55 7.77
CA ALA A 112 -9.54 18.58 8.79
C ALA A 112 -10.74 19.55 8.73
N CYS A 113 -11.37 19.69 7.55
CA CYS A 113 -12.56 20.54 7.35
C CYS A 113 -13.88 19.81 7.66
N THR A 114 -13.87 18.46 7.74
CA THR A 114 -15.06 17.64 8.00
C THR A 114 -15.26 17.39 9.50
N ASP A 115 -14.19 17.49 10.30
CA ASP A 115 -14.20 17.34 11.76
C ASP A 115 -14.43 18.66 12.53
N ALA A 116 -14.66 19.78 11.83
CA ALA A 116 -14.86 21.13 12.40
C ALA A 116 -16.33 21.61 12.28
#